data_AF-A0A926YGL4-F1
#
_entry.id   AF-A0A926YGL4-F1
#
_cell.length_a   1.000
_cell.length_b   1.000
_cell.length_c   1.000
_cell.angle_alpha   90.00
_cell.angle_beta   90.00
_cell.angle_gamma   90.00
#
_symmetry.space_group_name_H-M   'P 1'
#
loop_
_entity.id
_entity.type
_entity.pdbx_description
1 polymer ?
#
loop_
_entity_poly.entity_id
_entity_poly.type
_entity_poly.pdbx_seq_one_letter_code
_entity_poly.pdbx_strand_id
1 'polypeptide(L)'
;MSTAYPTIYLSLLLVLLAIAAVAIVRQVLKTRRTENALSRLQAKLTKEKGTAQEYYELGGIYLDKKVFAQAIGLFQKALKADDLDEAESPLIYNALGFAYFAQEQYDLAIRNYKEALKVDPTYVTAL
;
A
#
# COMPACT_ATOMS: atom_id res chain seq x y z
N MET A 1 36.86 -39.74 10.54
CA MET A 1 35.62 -39.28 9.88
C MET A 1 34.90 -38.24 10.75
N SER A 2 35.40 -37.00 10.85
CA SER A 2 34.82 -36.04 11.81
C SER A 2 34.95 -34.54 11.49
N THR A 3 35.41 -34.14 10.29
CA THR A 3 35.52 -32.71 9.91
C THR A 3 34.42 -32.23 8.96
N ALA A 4 33.63 -33.14 8.38
CA ALA A 4 32.58 -32.80 7.43
C ALA A 4 31.32 -32.21 8.08
N TYR A 5 30.94 -32.68 9.28
CA TYR A 5 29.73 -32.17 9.95
C TYR A 5 29.85 -30.70 10.38
N PRO A 6 30.97 -30.25 10.99
CA PRO A 6 31.14 -28.84 11.34
C PRO A 6 31.18 -27.92 10.11
N THR A 7 31.79 -28.34 8.99
CA THR A 7 31.89 -27.53 7.78
C THR A 7 30.57 -27.45 7.02
N ILE A 8 29.78 -28.53 6.99
CA ILE A 8 28.41 -28.51 6.43
C ILE A 8 27.53 -27.58 7.26
N TYR A 9 27.58 -27.68 8.60
CA TYR A 9 26.83 -26.80 9.48
C TYR A 9 27.21 -25.32 9.29
N LEU A 10 28.51 -25.02 9.25
CA LEU A 10 29.00 -23.66 9.01
C LEU A 10 28.55 -23.13 7.63
N SER A 11 28.63 -23.97 6.59
CA SER A 11 28.18 -23.61 5.24
C SER A 11 26.68 -23.32 5.20
N LEU A 12 25.85 -24.16 5.84
CA LEU A 12 24.40 -23.95 5.94
C LEU A 12 24.08 -22.67 6.71
N LEU A 13 24.77 -22.42 7.82
CA LEU A 13 24.59 -21.20 8.61
C LEU A 13 24.97 -19.96 7.79
N LEU A 14 26.08 -19.99 7.05
CA LEU A 14 26.50 -18.88 6.18
C LEU A 14 25.48 -18.60 5.08
N VAL A 15 24.91 -19.64 4.46
CA VAL A 15 23.84 -19.48 3.45
C VAL A 15 22.60 -18.86 4.08
N LEU A 16 22.19 -19.33 5.26
CA LEU A 16 21.03 -18.77 5.96
C LEU A 16 21.23 -17.30 6.34
N LEU A 17 22.42 -16.94 6.84
CA LEU A 17 22.79 -15.55 7.14
C LEU A 17 22.82 -14.69 5.88
N ALA A 18 23.32 -15.20 4.75
CA ALA A 18 23.32 -14.47 3.48
C ALA A 18 21.89 -14.20 2.98
N ILE A 19 21.00 -15.19 3.06
CA ILE A 19 19.58 -15.03 2.70
C ILE A 19 18.92 -13.97 3.60
N ALA A 20 19.14 -14.06 4.92
CA ALA A 20 18.62 -13.09 5.86
C ALA A 20 19.16 -11.68 5.59
N ALA A 21 20.46 -11.54 5.31
CA ALA A 21 21.07 -10.25 4.97
C ALA A 21 20.47 -9.65 3.70
N VAL A 22 20.28 -10.46 2.63
CA VAL A 22 19.62 -10.00 1.40
C VAL A 22 18.17 -9.58 1.67
N ALA A 23 17.43 -10.33 2.49
CA ALA A 23 16.06 -9.98 2.86
C ALA A 23 16.00 -8.65 3.63
N ILE A 24 16.89 -8.45 4.62
CA ILE A 24 16.98 -7.20 5.38
C ILE A 24 17.34 -6.03 4.47
N VAL A 25 18.35 -6.18 3.60
CA VAL A 25 18.75 -5.11 2.66
C VAL A 25 17.60 -4.75 1.73
N ARG A 26 16.89 -5.74 1.17
CA ARG A 26 15.70 -5.50 0.35
C ARG A 26 14.61 -4.76 1.13
N GLN A 27 14.36 -5.16 2.37
CA GLN A 27 13.36 -4.53 3.22
C GLN A 27 13.73 -3.07 3.53
N VAL A 28 14.98 -2.79 3.91
CA VAL A 28 15.47 -1.43 4.19
C VAL A 28 15.38 -0.53 2.96
N LEU A 29 15.74 -1.04 1.78
CA LEU A 29 15.63 -0.30 0.54
C LEU A 29 14.16 0.01 0.19
N LYS A 30 13.25 -0.95 0.40
CA LYS A 30 11.81 -0.74 0.21
C LYS A 30 11.30 0.35 1.15
N THR A 31 11.56 0.24 2.45
CA THR A 31 11.15 1.24 3.45
C THR A 31 11.68 2.64 3.09
N ARG A 32 12.98 2.75 2.75
CA ARG A 32 13.58 4.04 2.38
C ARG A 32 12.92 4.67 1.15
N ARG A 33 12.58 3.86 0.14
CA ARG A 33 11.87 4.35 -1.06
C ARG A 33 10.48 4.86 -0.71
N THR A 34 9.73 4.13 0.12
CA THR A 34 8.40 4.52 0.57
C THR A 34 8.43 5.81 1.40
N GLU A 35 9.39 5.97 2.31
CA GLU A 35 9.56 7.21 3.09
C GLU A 35 9.92 8.42 2.21
N ASN A 36 10.78 8.23 1.22
CA ASN A 36 11.09 9.29 0.26
C ASN A 36 9.87 9.69 -0.57
N ALA A 37 9.08 8.71 -1.03
CA ALA A 37 7.84 8.96 -1.77
C ALA A 37 6.81 9.70 -0.91
N LEU A 38 6.63 9.27 0.34
CA LEU A 38 5.78 9.92 1.34
C LEU A 38 6.16 11.40 1.48
N SER A 39 7.44 11.67 1.78
CA SER A 39 7.94 13.03 2.00
C SER A 39 7.73 13.92 0.77
N ARG A 40 8.04 13.42 -0.43
CA ARG A 40 7.87 14.15 -1.68
C ARG A 40 6.40 14.48 -1.96
N LEU A 41 5.52 13.48 -1.90
CA LEU A 41 4.10 13.66 -2.17
C LEU A 41 3.46 14.59 -1.12
N GLN A 42 3.77 14.42 0.16
CA GLN A 42 3.26 15.30 1.21
C GLN A 42 3.74 16.75 1.05
N ALA A 43 5.02 16.96 0.74
CA ALA A 43 5.57 18.31 0.50
C ALA A 43 4.98 18.98 -0.75
N LYS A 44 4.62 18.20 -1.77
CA LYS A 44 3.93 18.70 -2.97
C LYS A 44 2.48 19.06 -2.65
N LEU A 45 1.73 18.12 -2.08
CA LEU A 45 0.28 18.24 -1.84
C LEU A 45 -0.09 19.22 -0.70
N THR A 46 0.89 19.72 0.03
CA THR A 46 0.72 20.85 0.95
C THR A 46 0.77 22.21 0.26
N LYS A 47 1.32 22.29 -0.96
CA LYS A 47 1.48 23.54 -1.73
C LYS A 47 0.53 23.61 -2.91
N GLU A 48 0.21 22.47 -3.51
CA GLU A 48 -0.53 22.36 -4.76
C GLU A 48 -1.71 21.39 -4.61
N LYS A 49 -2.75 21.56 -5.44
CA LYS A 49 -3.80 20.55 -5.59
C LYS A 49 -3.21 19.34 -6.32
N GLY A 50 -3.35 18.15 -5.72
CA GLY A 50 -2.92 16.89 -6.33
C GLY A 50 -3.86 16.37 -7.41
N THR A 51 -3.31 15.49 -8.24
CA THR A 51 -4.09 14.64 -9.15
C THR A 51 -4.80 13.52 -8.39
N ALA A 52 -5.79 12.89 -9.03
CA ALA A 52 -6.43 11.68 -8.51
C ALA A 52 -5.38 10.63 -8.10
N GLN A 53 -4.44 10.37 -9.01
CA GLN A 53 -3.36 9.39 -8.83
C GLN A 53 -2.43 9.75 -7.67
N GLU A 54 -2.02 11.01 -7.51
CA GLU A 54 -1.13 11.42 -6.42
C GLU A 54 -1.80 11.28 -5.04
N TYR A 55 -3.10 11.58 -4.96
CA TYR A 55 -3.87 11.33 -3.75
C TYR A 55 -4.02 9.83 -3.47
N TYR A 56 -4.29 9.02 -4.49
CA TYR A 56 -4.36 7.57 -4.35
C TYR A 56 -3.02 6.97 -3.88
N GLU A 57 -1.91 7.37 -4.50
CA GLU A 57 -0.56 6.91 -4.14
C GLU A 57 -0.20 7.27 -2.69
N LEU A 58 -0.43 8.53 -2.29
CA LEU A 58 -0.16 8.95 -0.91
C LEU A 58 -1.09 8.21 0.07
N GLY A 59 -2.37 8.02 -0.30
CA GLY A 59 -3.33 7.26 0.49
C GLY A 59 -2.90 5.81 0.68
N GLY A 60 -2.39 5.16 -0.37
CA GLY A 60 -1.83 3.81 -0.33
C GLY A 60 -0.64 3.71 0.63
N ILE A 61 0.26 4.70 0.63
CA ILE A 61 1.38 4.73 1.58
C ILE A 61 0.88 4.82 3.04
N TYR A 62 -0.13 5.65 3.31
CA TYR A 62 -0.72 5.74 4.65
C TYR A 62 -1.45 4.44 5.04
N LEU A 63 -2.11 3.78 4.08
CA LEU A 63 -2.77 2.49 4.28
C LEU A 63 -1.75 1.38 4.63
N ASP A 64 -0.62 1.31 3.92
CA ASP A 64 0.49 0.39 4.23
C ASP A 64 1.07 0.65 5.63
N LYS A 65 1.10 1.92 6.05
CA LYS A 65 1.51 2.33 7.40
C LYS A 65 0.43 2.11 8.47
N LYS A 66 -0.76 1.61 8.10
CA LYS A 66 -1.94 1.43 8.98
C LYS A 66 -2.48 2.74 9.57
N VAL A 67 -2.19 3.85 8.92
CA VAL A 67 -2.62 5.20 9.31
C VAL A 67 -3.91 5.51 8.52
N PHE A 68 -4.97 4.79 8.88
CA PHE A 68 -6.16 4.66 8.05
C PHE A 68 -6.95 5.97 7.89
N ALA A 69 -6.99 6.84 8.90
CA ALA A 69 -7.78 8.08 8.82
C ALA A 69 -7.24 9.04 7.75
N GLN A 70 -5.91 9.18 7.67
CA GLN A 70 -5.24 9.96 6.64
C GLN A 70 -5.43 9.33 5.26
N ALA A 71 -5.34 8.00 5.16
CA ALA A 71 -5.60 7.27 3.91
C ALA A 71 -7.02 7.53 3.39
N ILE A 72 -8.04 7.43 4.25
CA ILE A 72 -9.44 7.73 3.92
C ILE A 72 -9.58 9.14 3.35
N GLY A 73 -9.02 10.14 4.05
CA GLY A 73 -9.10 11.54 3.59
C GLY A 73 -8.44 11.76 2.22
N LEU A 74 -7.39 11.01 1.91
CA LEU A 74 -6.71 11.10 0.61
C LEU A 74 -7.48 10.37 -0.49
N PHE A 75 -8.00 9.18 -0.25
CA PHE A 75 -8.84 8.49 -1.25
C PHE A 75 -10.12 9.28 -1.56
N GLN A 76 -10.71 9.94 -0.57
CA GLN A 76 -11.84 10.86 -0.79
C GLN A 76 -11.45 12.08 -1.63
N LYS A 77 -10.22 12.57 -1.53
CA LYS A 77 -9.72 13.63 -2.41
C LYS A 77 -9.47 13.10 -3.82
N ALA A 78 -8.96 11.88 -3.96
CA ALA A 78 -8.77 11.23 -5.25
C ALA A 78 -10.09 11.08 -6.01
N LEU A 79 -11.16 10.62 -5.34
CA LEU A 79 -12.51 10.52 -5.91
C LEU A 79 -13.15 11.87 -6.29
N LYS A 80 -12.60 12.98 -5.80
CA LYS A 80 -13.08 14.36 -6.07
C LYS A 80 -12.13 15.14 -6.97
N ALA A 81 -11.07 14.51 -7.47
CA ALA A 81 -10.10 15.17 -8.31
C ALA A 81 -10.69 15.38 -9.71
N ASP A 82 -10.41 16.55 -10.30
CA ASP A 82 -11.02 16.95 -11.57
C ASP A 82 -10.48 16.13 -12.75
N ASP A 83 -9.34 15.45 -12.56
CA ASP A 83 -8.64 14.64 -13.54
C ASP A 83 -8.81 13.13 -13.35
N LEU A 84 -9.72 12.71 -12.47
CA LEU A 84 -10.02 11.29 -12.25
C LEU A 84 -10.63 10.66 -13.51
N ASP A 85 -9.98 9.62 -14.02
CA ASP A 85 -10.60 8.70 -14.98
C ASP A 85 -11.62 7.81 -14.23
N GLU A 86 -12.86 7.75 -14.72
CA GLU A 86 -13.92 6.94 -14.12
C GLU A 86 -13.54 5.46 -14.08
N ALA A 87 -12.73 4.98 -15.04
CA ALA A 87 -12.19 3.62 -15.07
C ALA A 87 -11.22 3.33 -13.91
N GLU A 88 -10.61 4.37 -13.33
CA GLU A 88 -9.77 4.27 -12.14
C GLU A 88 -10.56 4.41 -10.85
N SER A 89 -11.83 4.83 -10.87
CA SER A 89 -12.60 4.95 -9.61
C SER A 89 -12.80 3.63 -8.83
N PRO A 90 -12.93 2.43 -9.43
CA PRO A 90 -13.12 1.17 -8.70
C PRO A 90 -11.96 0.85 -7.74
N LEU A 91 -10.71 1.09 -8.14
CA LEU A 91 -9.55 0.84 -7.29
C LEU A 91 -9.51 1.78 -6.07
N ILE A 92 -9.95 3.03 -6.23
CA ILE A 92 -10.01 4.01 -5.16
C ILE A 92 -11.14 3.67 -4.19
N TYR A 93 -12.32 3.31 -4.69
CA TYR A 93 -13.43 2.82 -3.87
C TYR A 93 -13.03 1.56 -3.08
N ASN A 94 -12.32 0.62 -3.70
CA ASN A 94 -11.83 -0.57 -3.01
C ASN A 94 -10.84 -0.23 -1.88
N ALA A 95 -9.86 0.64 -2.15
CA ALA A 95 -8.89 1.07 -1.14
C ALA A 95 -9.55 1.83 0.02
N LEU A 96 -10.56 2.65 -0.28
CA LEU A 96 -11.37 3.35 0.70
C LEU A 96 -12.21 2.36 1.53
N GLY A 97 -12.80 1.36 0.89
CA GLY A 97 -13.54 0.27 1.54
C GLY A 97 -12.65 -0.51 2.51
N PHE A 98 -11.43 -0.86 2.10
CA PHE A 98 -10.45 -1.51 2.96
C PHE A 98 -10.06 -0.65 4.16
N ALA A 99 -9.81 0.65 3.94
CA ALA A 99 -9.44 1.55 5.03
C ALA A 99 -10.57 1.69 6.07
N TYR A 100 -11.84 1.73 5.64
CA TYR A 100 -12.99 1.70 6.55
C TYR A 100 -13.13 0.37 7.26
N PHE A 101 -12.95 -0.76 6.56
CA PHE A 101 -12.99 -2.09 7.16
C PHE A 101 -11.94 -2.23 8.26
N ALA A 102 -10.72 -1.74 8.03
CA ALA A 102 -9.64 -1.76 9.01
C ALA A 102 -9.88 -0.86 10.23
N GLN A 103 -10.82 0.08 10.15
CA GLN A 103 -11.33 0.86 11.28
C GLN A 103 -12.66 0.33 11.84
N GLU A 104 -13.05 -0.89 11.47
CA GLU A 104 -14.31 -1.53 11.90
C GLU A 104 -15.58 -0.77 11.48
N GLN A 105 -15.46 0.15 10.51
CA GLN A 105 -16.57 0.91 9.93
C GLN A 105 -17.21 0.12 8.78
N TYR A 106 -17.76 -1.05 9.10
CA TYR A 106 -18.19 -2.04 8.12
C TYR A 106 -19.27 -1.54 7.15
N ASP A 107 -20.21 -0.72 7.61
CA ASP A 107 -21.25 -0.14 6.76
C ASP A 107 -20.66 0.73 5.65
N LEU A 108 -19.64 1.53 5.98
CA LEU A 108 -18.95 2.37 5.01
C LEU A 108 -18.06 1.53 4.10
N ALA A 109 -17.42 0.50 4.63
CA ALA A 109 -16.63 -0.44 3.83
C ALA A 109 -17.50 -1.09 2.74
N ILE A 110 -18.63 -1.70 3.13
CA ILE A 110 -19.57 -2.37 2.22
C ILE A 110 -20.10 -1.41 1.17
N ARG A 111 -20.43 -0.16 1.55
CA ARG A 111 -20.88 0.85 0.58
C ARG A 111 -19.82 1.10 -0.48
N ASN A 112 -18.57 1.32 -0.08
CA ASN A 112 -17.50 1.60 -1.03
C ASN A 112 -17.18 0.39 -1.93
N TYR A 113 -17.17 -0.83 -1.39
CA TYR A 113 -17.01 -2.04 -2.22
C TYR A 113 -18.15 -2.18 -3.24
N LYS A 114 -19.39 -1.83 -2.87
CA LYS A 114 -20.51 -1.81 -3.81
C LYS A 114 -20.36 -0.74 -4.89
N GLU A 115 -19.83 0.44 -4.57
CA GLU A 115 -19.55 1.46 -5.59
C GLU A 115 -18.48 0.97 -6.58
N ALA A 116 -17.42 0.29 -6.10
CA ALA A 116 -16.42 -0.31 -6.99
C ALA A 116 -17.07 -1.30 -8.00
N LEU A 117 -17.95 -2.18 -7.51
CA LEU A 117 -18.67 -3.17 -8.34
C LEU A 117 -19.76 -2.56 -9.23
N LYS A 118 -20.27 -1.38 -8.91
CA LYS A 118 -21.22 -0.67 -9.79
C LYS A 118 -20.52 -0.12 -11.03
N VAL A 119 -19.32 0.42 -10.85
CA VAL A 119 -18.52 0.99 -11.93
C VAL A 119 -17.88 -0.12 -12.76
N ASP A 120 -17.24 -1.09 -12.11
CA ASP A 120 -16.71 -2.30 -12.75
C ASP A 120 -17.26 -3.57 -12.07
N PRO A 121 -18.33 -4.17 -12.64
CA PRO A 121 -18.90 -5.41 -12.12
C PRO A 121 -17.95 -6.61 -12.12
N THR A 122 -16.84 -6.53 -12.88
CA THR A 122 -15.82 -7.59 -12.95
C THR A 122 -14.65 -7.36 -12.00
N TYR A 123 -14.71 -6.33 -11.15
CA TYR A 123 -13.65 -6.00 -10.21
C TYR A 123 -13.55 -7.06 -9.08
N VAL A 124 -12.81 -8.13 -9.35
CA VAL A 124 -12.70 -9.34 -8.51
C VAL A 124 -12.18 -9.04 -7.10
N THR A 125 -11.39 -7.98 -6.92
CA THR A 125 -10.81 -7.62 -5.62
C THR A 125 -11.83 -7.13 -4.58
N ALA A 126 -13.05 -6.76 -4.99
CA ALA A 126 -14.10 -6.27 -4.09
C ALA A 126 -15.05 -7.35 -3.53
N LEU A 127 -14.88 -8.62 -3.92
CA LEU A 127 -15.64 -9.79 -3.47
C LEU A 127 -14.88 -10.55 -2.37
#